data_AF-A0A8X8XTA6-F1
#
_entry.id   AF-A0A8X8XTA6-F1
#
_cell.length_a   1.000
_cell.length_b   1.000
_cell.length_c   1.000
_cell.angle_alpha   90.00
_cell.angle_beta   90.00
_cell.angle_gamma   90.00
#
_symmetry.space_group_name_H-M   'P 1'
#
loop_
_entity.id
_entity.type
_entity.pdbx_description
1 polymer ?
#
loop_
_entity_poly.entity_id
_entity_poly.type
_entity_poly.pdbx_seq_one_letter_code
_entity_poly.pdbx_strand_id
1 'polypeptide(L)'
;MLSASKLLFLCLLGIVLLGGVTPSHAAVRRYRHGVKMPRYPWSDGPEFVTQCPISPGMRFSQRIVLSDEEGTLWWHAHSEWYRNSVYGALIILPPRRESYPFPKPHQEVPILLGDWFNGDIQEIMEEFLGSGSDPEVSNSFLINGQPGDLHPCSRQDTFRLRVESGKTYLLRIVNAVMNNIMFFKIANHNVTVVGTDAAYTKRLTSDYIAISPGQTMDLLLVANQRPSHYYMASRAYASGGDFDNTTTTAIIEYAGNYTPPASPALPSFPPFNSTASSHNFTTQLRSLANKKYPVDVPKNISDTLLFTLSINLRPCANDSCEGPFAERLLASVNNVTLQLPRTDFLQAYYRRINGVYTTDFPDNPAFPFNYTQETTIPRDLARPQNGTSVNILDFNATVELVFQGTNLVGGIDHPMHLHGYSFYVVGSGFGNFNRTRDPPNYNLVDPPLMETIAVPRNGWTAIRFKANNPGVWFMHCHFERHVSWGMGMVFIVRDGPGRDEKMLPPPPDMPLC
;
A
#
# COMPACT_ATOMS: atom_id res chain seq x y z
N MET A 1 -18.87 13.51 13.17
CA MET A 1 -17.65 13.54 14.02
C MET A 1 -17.41 12.18 14.64
N LEU A 2 -16.62 11.33 13.97
CA LEU A 2 -16.05 10.10 14.52
C LEU A 2 -14.66 9.92 13.88
N SER A 3 -13.78 10.92 14.02
CA SER A 3 -12.35 10.73 13.75
C SER A 3 -11.75 10.02 14.96
N ALA A 4 -11.74 8.69 14.90
CA ALA A 4 -11.02 7.86 15.85
C ALA A 4 -9.82 7.24 15.13
N SER A 5 -8.85 8.07 14.74
CA SER A 5 -7.49 7.60 14.43
C SER A 5 -6.90 7.00 15.70
N LYS A 6 -7.03 5.68 15.88
CA LYS A 6 -6.44 4.98 17.03
C LYS A 6 -4.97 4.67 16.73
N LEU A 7 -4.09 5.16 17.58
CA LEU A 7 -2.67 4.88 17.53
C LEU A 7 -2.37 3.63 18.37
N LEU A 8 -1.66 2.65 17.79
CA LEU A 8 -1.21 1.47 18.51
C LEU A 8 0.32 1.47 18.61
N PHE A 9 0.84 1.43 19.83
CA PHE A 9 2.28 1.29 20.10
C PHE A 9 2.60 -0.15 20.49
N LEU A 10 3.53 -0.76 19.77
CA LEU A 10 4.06 -2.09 20.04
C LEU A 10 5.59 -2.04 20.22
N CYS A 11 6.12 -2.93 21.04
CA CYS A 11 7.54 -3.28 21.06
C CYS A 11 7.68 -4.69 20.48
N LEU A 12 8.79 -4.98 19.78
CA LEU A 12 9.11 -6.22 19.04
C LEU A 12 8.93 -7.57 19.77
N LEU A 13 8.55 -7.59 21.05
CA LEU A 13 8.35 -8.80 21.87
C LEU A 13 6.90 -9.01 22.34
N GLY A 14 5.92 -8.27 21.81
CA GLY A 14 4.53 -8.32 22.28
C GLY A 14 3.57 -9.12 21.38
N ILE A 15 2.94 -10.15 21.93
CA ILE A 15 1.65 -10.65 21.41
C ILE A 15 0.58 -9.67 21.88
N VAL A 16 -0.21 -9.11 20.95
CA VAL A 16 -1.34 -8.24 21.30
C VAL A 16 -2.64 -8.85 20.78
N LEU A 17 -3.59 -9.00 21.71
CA LEU A 17 -4.97 -9.37 21.45
C LEU A 17 -5.81 -8.10 21.40
N LEU A 18 -6.46 -7.84 20.27
CA LEU A 18 -7.40 -6.72 20.13
C LEU A 18 -8.80 -7.28 19.90
N GLY A 19 -9.73 -6.93 20.81
CA GLY A 19 -11.16 -7.16 20.61
C GLY A 19 -11.77 -6.07 19.72
N GLY A 20 -12.47 -6.47 18.67
CA GLY A 20 -13.33 -5.59 17.85
C GLY A 20 -14.81 -5.78 18.19
N VAL A 21 -15.58 -4.69 18.24
CA VAL A 21 -17.05 -4.72 18.23
C VAL A 21 -17.49 -3.97 16.96
N THR A 22 -18.30 -4.61 16.11
CA THR A 22 -18.88 -4.01 14.90
C THR A 22 -20.15 -3.22 15.27
N PRO A 23 -20.29 -1.94 14.87
CA PRO A 23 -21.54 -1.19 15.03
C PRO A 23 -22.69 -1.81 14.22
N SER A 24 -23.93 -1.47 14.58
CA SER A 24 -25.18 -2.15 14.16
C SER A 24 -25.54 -2.10 12.67
N HIS A 25 -24.73 -1.49 11.80
CA HIS A 25 -25.08 -1.28 10.39
C HIS A 25 -24.07 -1.84 9.37
N ALA A 26 -22.90 -2.36 9.79
CA ALA A 26 -21.92 -2.90 8.85
C ALA A 26 -20.94 -3.92 9.47
N ALA A 27 -20.55 -4.91 8.66
CA ALA A 27 -19.44 -5.80 8.98
C ALA A 27 -18.11 -5.06 8.73
N VAL A 28 -17.38 -4.69 9.79
CA VAL A 28 -16.10 -3.96 9.66
C VAL A 28 -14.95 -4.87 10.06
N ARG A 29 -13.97 -5.04 9.18
CA ARG A 29 -12.72 -5.77 9.47
C ARG A 29 -11.58 -4.81 9.75
N ARG A 30 -10.55 -5.29 10.43
CA ARG A 30 -9.27 -4.61 10.54
C ARG A 30 -8.21 -5.55 9.96
N TYR A 31 -7.27 -5.00 9.22
CA TYR A 31 -6.07 -5.59 8.62
C TYR A 31 -4.87 -4.81 9.13
N ARG A 32 -3.71 -5.47 9.26
CA ARG A 32 -2.46 -4.84 9.73
C ARG A 32 -1.51 -4.83 8.56
N HIS A 33 -1.51 -3.70 7.86
CA HIS A 33 -0.67 -3.50 6.71
C HIS A 33 0.79 -3.64 7.10
N GLY A 34 1.45 -4.61 6.46
CA GLY A 34 2.87 -4.87 6.59
C GLY A 34 3.31 -5.86 7.64
N VAL A 35 2.43 -6.29 8.55
CA VAL A 35 2.83 -7.32 9.51
C VAL A 35 2.89 -8.67 8.80
N LYS A 36 4.05 -9.32 8.83
CA LYS A 36 4.30 -10.58 8.09
C LYS A 36 3.47 -11.74 8.63
N MET A 37 3.00 -11.69 9.87
CA MET A 37 2.15 -12.72 10.48
C MET A 37 2.72 -14.15 10.29
N PRO A 38 3.98 -14.41 10.68
CA PRO A 38 4.65 -15.66 10.37
C PRO A 38 3.84 -16.87 10.84
N ARG A 39 3.42 -17.70 9.87
CA ARG A 39 2.63 -18.93 10.01
C ARG A 39 1.20 -18.72 10.51
N TYR A 40 0.72 -17.48 10.56
CA TYR A 40 -0.57 -17.14 11.17
C TYR A 40 -1.44 -16.24 10.27
N PRO A 41 -1.78 -16.69 9.04
CA PRO A 41 -2.63 -15.91 8.13
C PRO A 41 -4.06 -15.68 8.66
N TRP A 42 -4.50 -16.43 9.66
CA TRP A 42 -5.84 -16.32 10.28
C TRP A 42 -6.17 -14.95 10.88
N SER A 43 -5.15 -14.11 11.16
CA SER A 43 -5.35 -12.74 11.65
C SER A 43 -4.85 -11.68 10.67
N ASP A 44 -4.57 -12.08 9.43
CA ASP A 44 -4.14 -11.19 8.37
C ASP A 44 -5.23 -10.14 8.12
N GLY A 45 -6.41 -10.55 7.63
CA GLY A 45 -7.56 -9.66 7.51
C GLY A 45 -8.35 -9.62 6.21
N PRO A 46 -7.75 -9.85 5.00
CA PRO A 46 -8.44 -9.59 3.74
C PRO A 46 -9.68 -10.47 3.57
N GLU A 47 -10.79 -9.81 3.30
CA GLU A 47 -12.11 -10.41 3.15
C GLU A 47 -12.15 -11.43 2.00
N PHE A 48 -12.75 -12.59 2.26
CA PHE A 48 -12.81 -13.77 1.40
C PHE A 48 -11.44 -14.32 0.97
N VAL A 49 -10.32 -13.80 1.47
CA VAL A 49 -8.99 -14.38 1.29
C VAL A 49 -8.54 -15.18 2.50
N THR A 50 -8.52 -14.54 3.68
CA THR A 50 -8.10 -15.22 4.93
C THR A 50 -9.23 -15.44 5.92
N GLN A 51 -10.39 -14.83 5.67
CA GLN A 51 -11.57 -14.91 6.52
C GLN A 51 -12.81 -14.42 5.73
N CYS A 52 -13.99 -15.01 5.97
CA CYS A 52 -15.30 -14.44 5.57
C CYS A 52 -15.58 -13.09 6.28
N PRO A 53 -16.74 -12.37 6.25
CA PRO A 53 -17.01 -11.06 6.93
C PRO A 53 -17.39 -11.11 8.43
N ILE A 54 -17.09 -10.09 9.28
CA ILE A 54 -17.42 -10.13 10.73
C ILE A 54 -18.83 -9.58 10.82
N SER A 55 -19.82 -10.45 10.95
CA SER A 55 -21.22 -10.00 11.00
C SER A 55 -21.45 -8.96 12.10
N PRO A 56 -22.36 -7.99 11.88
CA PRO A 56 -22.74 -7.02 12.91
C PRO A 56 -23.08 -7.70 14.25
N GLY A 57 -22.53 -7.17 15.35
CA GLY A 57 -22.72 -7.72 16.70
C GLY A 57 -21.83 -8.91 17.07
N MET A 58 -21.10 -9.50 16.10
CA MET A 58 -20.11 -10.54 16.38
C MET A 58 -18.77 -9.94 16.81
N ARG A 59 -17.93 -10.77 17.42
CA ARG A 59 -16.58 -10.41 17.85
C ARG A 59 -15.58 -11.41 17.31
N PHE A 60 -14.41 -10.91 16.93
CA PHE A 60 -13.28 -11.73 16.52
C PHE A 60 -12.02 -11.20 17.18
N SER A 61 -11.23 -12.09 17.79
CA SER A 61 -9.98 -11.74 18.44
C SER A 61 -8.82 -11.90 17.47
N GLN A 62 -8.20 -10.79 17.09
CA GLN A 62 -7.04 -10.83 16.20
C GLN A 62 -5.74 -10.90 17.00
N ARG A 63 -4.84 -11.79 16.58
CA ARG A 63 -3.49 -11.94 17.13
C ARG A 63 -2.48 -11.30 16.17
N ILE A 64 -1.66 -10.40 16.69
CA ILE A 64 -0.55 -9.80 15.94
C ILE A 64 0.73 -10.56 16.28
N VAL A 65 1.43 -11.03 15.26
CA VAL A 65 2.74 -11.70 15.39
C VAL A 65 3.76 -10.89 14.61
N LEU A 66 4.56 -10.11 15.33
CA LEU A 66 5.70 -9.38 14.78
C LEU A 66 6.90 -10.31 14.64
N SER A 67 7.77 -10.04 13.67
CA SER A 67 9.06 -10.70 13.47
C SER A 67 10.22 -9.70 13.52
N ASP A 68 10.46 -9.02 12.42
CA ASP A 68 11.63 -8.20 12.13
C ASP A 68 11.25 -6.78 11.70
N GLU A 69 9.96 -6.45 11.74
CA GLU A 69 9.45 -5.11 11.48
C GLU A 69 9.88 -4.16 12.61
N GLU A 70 10.54 -3.06 12.28
CA GLU A 70 10.95 -2.00 13.20
C GLU A 70 10.79 -0.63 12.52
N GLY A 71 9.87 0.21 13.01
CA GLY A 71 9.53 1.49 12.39
C GLY A 71 8.04 1.76 12.39
N THR A 72 7.53 2.29 11.29
CA THR A 72 6.11 2.59 11.10
C THR A 72 5.46 1.56 10.19
N LEU A 73 4.30 1.08 10.61
CA LEU A 73 3.30 0.38 9.82
C LEU A 73 1.94 1.05 10.07
N TRP A 74 0.87 0.44 9.59
CA TRP A 74 -0.49 0.90 9.84
C TRP A 74 -1.49 -0.24 9.83
N TRP A 75 -2.71 0.05 10.28
CA TRP A 75 -3.82 -0.87 10.20
C TRP A 75 -4.98 -0.17 9.51
N HIS A 76 -5.79 -0.94 8.76
CA HIS A 76 -6.94 -0.41 8.03
C HIS A 76 -8.03 -1.47 7.86
N ALA A 77 -9.25 -1.08 7.53
CA ALA A 77 -10.25 -2.07 7.12
C ALA A 77 -9.87 -2.73 5.79
N HIS A 78 -10.16 -4.01 5.63
CA HIS A 78 -9.86 -4.77 4.40
C HIS A 78 -11.11 -5.54 3.98
N SER A 79 -12.17 -4.76 3.87
CA SER A 79 -13.54 -5.13 3.54
C SER A 79 -14.13 -3.91 2.87
N GLU A 80 -14.44 -4.01 1.58
CA GLU A 80 -14.97 -2.90 0.77
C GLU A 80 -14.16 -1.59 0.97
N TRP A 81 -14.81 -0.45 0.83
CA TRP A 81 -14.16 0.86 0.94
C TRP A 81 -14.13 1.43 2.38
N TYR A 82 -14.41 0.61 3.41
CA TYR A 82 -14.44 1.08 4.81
C TYR A 82 -13.11 1.67 5.29
N ARG A 83 -11.99 1.34 4.64
CA ARG A 83 -10.69 1.93 5.00
C ARG A 83 -10.58 3.42 4.74
N ASN A 84 -11.52 4.04 4.02
CA ASN A 84 -11.58 5.49 3.89
C ASN A 84 -11.67 6.21 5.25
N SER A 85 -12.30 5.58 6.25
CA SER A 85 -12.45 6.14 7.60
C SER A 85 -11.96 5.23 8.73
N VAL A 86 -11.75 3.94 8.45
CA VAL A 86 -11.31 2.94 9.43
C VAL A 86 -9.85 2.58 9.21
N TYR A 87 -8.94 3.39 9.76
CA TYR A 87 -7.49 3.16 9.71
C TYR A 87 -6.75 3.87 10.85
N GLY A 88 -5.47 3.54 11.03
CA GLY A 88 -4.60 4.20 11.99
C GLY A 88 -3.17 3.70 11.94
N ALA A 89 -2.23 4.44 12.53
CA ALA A 89 -0.83 4.05 12.55
C ALA A 89 -0.53 2.93 13.56
N LEU A 90 0.44 2.09 13.21
CA LEU A 90 1.03 1.05 14.04
C LEU A 90 2.52 1.34 14.19
N ILE A 91 2.96 1.71 15.38
CA ILE A 91 4.37 2.08 15.61
C ILE A 91 5.06 0.94 16.34
N ILE A 92 6.15 0.46 15.74
CA ILE A 92 6.98 -0.63 16.26
C ILE A 92 8.32 -0.04 16.67
N LEU A 93 8.49 0.15 17.97
CA LEU A 93 9.71 0.75 18.52
C LEU A 93 10.86 -0.27 18.56
N PRO A 94 12.12 0.20 18.51
CA PRO A 94 13.27 -0.65 18.78
C PRO A 94 13.12 -1.42 20.10
N PRO A 95 13.71 -2.62 20.23
CA PRO A 95 13.70 -3.36 21.49
C PRO A 95 14.21 -2.49 22.65
N ARG A 96 13.69 -2.69 23.88
CA ARG A 96 13.91 -1.80 25.04
C ARG A 96 15.37 -1.43 25.37
N ARG A 97 16.36 -2.20 24.89
CA ARG A 97 17.79 -2.00 25.14
C ARG A 97 18.57 -1.55 23.91
N GLU A 98 17.86 -1.25 22.83
CA GLU A 98 18.42 -0.85 21.56
C GLU A 98 17.99 0.58 21.23
N SER A 99 18.85 1.28 20.49
CA SER A 99 18.54 2.60 19.95
C SER A 99 18.28 2.50 18.45
N TYR A 100 17.59 3.51 17.92
CA TYR A 100 17.56 3.80 16.49
C TYR A 100 18.98 3.81 15.89
N PRO A 101 19.14 3.47 14.59
CA PRO A 101 20.41 3.62 13.86
C PRO A 101 20.75 5.09 13.52
N PHE A 102 19.99 6.04 14.07
CA PHE A 102 20.18 7.47 13.97
C PHE A 102 19.98 8.12 15.35
N PRO A 103 20.46 9.36 15.57
CA PRO A 103 20.26 10.06 16.84
C PRO A 103 18.79 10.08 17.24
N LYS A 104 18.52 9.78 18.52
CA LYS A 104 17.15 9.74 19.05
C LYS A 104 16.46 11.09 18.77
N PRO A 105 15.29 11.08 18.11
CA PRO A 105 14.54 12.31 17.84
C PRO A 105 14.03 12.92 19.14
N HIS A 106 13.81 14.24 19.14
CA HIS A 106 13.21 14.97 20.23
C HIS A 106 11.76 14.53 20.46
N GLN A 107 11.02 14.33 19.37
CA GLN A 107 9.64 13.85 19.38
C GLN A 107 9.34 13.05 18.11
N GLU A 108 8.42 12.09 18.21
CA GLU A 108 7.91 11.29 17.11
C GLU A 108 6.43 11.63 16.86
N VAL A 109 6.04 11.78 15.60
CA VAL A 109 4.72 12.30 15.23
C VAL A 109 4.15 11.51 14.05
N PRO A 110 3.02 10.79 14.21
CA PRO A 110 2.29 10.19 13.10
C PRO A 110 1.70 11.27 12.19
N ILE A 111 1.90 11.11 10.88
CA ILE A 111 1.29 11.93 9.83
C ILE A 111 0.55 10.99 8.88
N LEU A 112 -0.76 10.89 9.04
CA LEU A 112 -1.63 10.03 8.25
C LEU A 112 -2.21 10.84 7.10
N LEU A 113 -1.85 10.51 5.86
CA LEU A 113 -2.50 11.04 4.67
C LEU A 113 -3.77 10.23 4.40
N GLY A 114 -4.87 10.89 4.07
CA GLY A 114 -6.14 10.26 3.71
C GLY A 114 -6.92 11.11 2.72
N ASP A 115 -8.12 10.66 2.35
CA ASP A 115 -9.05 11.36 1.48
C ASP A 115 -10.45 11.42 2.10
N TRP A 116 -11.21 12.43 1.73
CA TRP A 116 -12.56 12.69 2.24
C TRP A 116 -13.57 12.75 1.11
N PHE A 117 -14.67 12.05 1.31
CA PHE A 117 -15.85 12.08 0.46
C PHE A 117 -17.01 12.66 1.26
N ASN A 118 -17.78 13.54 0.63
CA ASN A 118 -18.98 14.11 1.22
C ASN A 118 -20.14 13.11 1.23
N GLY A 119 -20.20 12.23 0.23
CA GLY A 119 -21.19 11.14 0.13
C GLY A 119 -20.84 9.94 1.00
N ASP A 120 -21.78 9.01 1.13
CA ASP A 120 -21.50 7.73 1.77
C ASP A 120 -20.56 6.91 0.89
N ILE A 121 -19.45 6.44 1.48
CA ILE A 121 -18.40 5.78 0.70
C ILE A 121 -18.84 4.45 0.11
N GLN A 122 -19.80 3.77 0.73
CA GLN A 122 -20.34 2.52 0.22
C GLN A 122 -21.32 2.77 -0.93
N GLU A 123 -22.15 3.82 -0.84
CA GLU A 123 -23.01 4.23 -1.95
C GLU A 123 -22.17 4.61 -3.18
N ILE A 124 -21.09 5.37 -3.00
CA ILE A 124 -20.13 5.70 -4.07
C ILE A 124 -19.54 4.42 -4.67
N MET A 125 -19.16 3.45 -3.82
CA MET A 125 -18.61 2.17 -4.28
C MET A 125 -19.63 1.38 -5.11
N GLU A 126 -20.85 1.24 -4.61
CA GLU A 126 -21.95 0.53 -5.28
C GLU A 126 -22.31 1.20 -6.60
N GLU A 127 -22.29 2.53 -6.67
CA GLU A 127 -22.58 3.29 -7.88
C GLU A 127 -21.57 3.01 -9.00
N PHE A 128 -20.25 3.17 -8.75
CA PHE A 128 -19.25 2.97 -9.81
C PHE A 128 -19.14 1.49 -10.22
N LEU A 129 -19.32 0.57 -9.27
CA LEU A 129 -19.41 -0.86 -9.58
C LEU A 129 -20.71 -1.19 -10.30
N GLY A 130 -21.80 -0.46 -10.10
CA GLY A 130 -23.05 -0.62 -10.84
C GLY A 130 -22.92 -0.13 -12.29
N SER A 131 -22.54 1.14 -12.45
CA SER A 131 -22.38 1.83 -13.74
C SER A 131 -21.25 1.26 -14.60
N GLY A 132 -20.24 0.67 -13.97
CA GLY A 132 -19.03 0.19 -14.66
C GLY A 132 -18.06 1.29 -15.07
N SER A 133 -18.18 2.50 -14.51
CA SER A 133 -17.26 3.64 -14.74
C SER A 133 -16.20 3.78 -13.63
N ASP A 134 -15.41 4.86 -13.68
CA ASP A 134 -14.51 5.26 -12.59
C ASP A 134 -15.35 5.81 -11.42
N PRO A 135 -14.93 5.68 -10.16
CA PRO A 135 -15.61 6.29 -9.03
C PRO A 135 -15.47 7.81 -9.05
N GLU A 136 -16.38 8.48 -8.35
CA GLU A 136 -16.22 9.90 -8.06
C GLU A 136 -14.87 10.17 -7.37
N VAL A 137 -14.29 11.34 -7.64
CA VAL A 137 -13.06 11.78 -6.98
C VAL A 137 -13.35 12.30 -5.58
N SER A 138 -12.38 12.19 -4.66
CA SER A 138 -12.51 12.76 -3.32
C SER A 138 -12.72 14.27 -3.37
N ASN A 139 -13.40 14.81 -2.35
CA ASN A 139 -13.62 16.25 -2.22
C ASN A 139 -12.41 16.97 -1.62
N SER A 140 -11.61 16.27 -0.82
CA SER A 140 -10.35 16.81 -0.29
C SER A 140 -9.43 15.70 0.22
N PHE A 141 -8.12 15.89 0.07
CA PHE A 141 -7.14 15.15 0.87
C PHE A 141 -7.07 15.63 2.32
N LEU A 142 -6.52 14.78 3.19
CA LEU A 142 -6.43 14.99 4.63
C LEU A 142 -4.99 14.78 5.13
N ILE A 143 -4.59 15.56 6.13
CA ILE A 143 -3.46 15.25 7.02
C ILE A 143 -4.03 15.06 8.43
N ASN A 144 -3.86 13.88 9.01
CA ASN A 144 -4.39 13.50 10.33
C ASN A 144 -5.91 13.76 10.45
N GLY A 145 -6.65 13.48 9.38
CA GLY A 145 -8.11 13.64 9.32
C GLY A 145 -8.59 15.08 9.08
N GLN A 146 -7.69 16.01 8.76
CA GLN A 146 -8.02 17.43 8.54
C GLN A 146 -7.63 17.89 7.14
N PRO A 147 -8.52 18.55 6.38
CA PRO A 147 -8.20 19.05 5.04
C PRO A 147 -7.13 20.15 5.05
N GLY A 148 -7.17 21.05 6.04
CA GLY A 148 -6.22 22.14 6.22
C GLY A 148 -6.74 23.52 5.83
N ASP A 149 -5.85 24.51 5.86
CA ASP A 149 -6.18 25.95 5.75
C ASP A 149 -6.77 26.38 4.40
N LEU A 150 -6.60 25.57 3.35
CA LEU A 150 -7.05 25.87 1.99
C LEU A 150 -8.52 25.50 1.74
N HIS A 151 -9.18 24.89 2.73
CA HIS A 151 -10.53 24.33 2.57
C HIS A 151 -11.55 25.08 3.44
N PRO A 152 -12.80 25.22 2.94
CA PRO A 152 -13.87 25.83 3.73
C PRO A 152 -14.10 25.04 5.03
N CYS A 153 -14.43 25.76 6.10
CA CYS A 153 -14.75 25.19 7.41
C CYS A 153 -13.64 24.33 8.06
N SER A 154 -12.40 24.40 7.56
CA SER A 154 -11.30 23.50 8.00
C SER A 154 -10.16 24.20 8.74
N ARG A 155 -9.98 25.51 8.53
CA ARG A 155 -8.82 26.30 9.01
C ARG A 155 -8.59 26.28 10.54
N GLN A 156 -9.67 26.23 11.32
CA GLN A 156 -9.56 26.25 12.78
C GLN A 156 -8.95 24.95 13.33
N ASP A 157 -9.25 23.83 12.67
CA ASP A 157 -8.91 22.47 13.08
C ASP A 157 -7.67 21.92 12.36
N THR A 158 -7.07 22.68 11.43
CA THR A 158 -5.82 22.34 10.74
C THR A 158 -4.79 21.80 11.72
N PHE A 159 -4.22 20.63 11.41
CA PHE A 159 -3.21 19.98 12.25
C PHE A 159 -1.98 20.89 12.42
N ARG A 160 -1.54 21.09 13.67
CA ARG A 160 -0.36 21.90 14.02
C ARG A 160 0.66 21.06 14.77
N LEU A 161 1.89 21.03 14.28
CA LEU A 161 3.04 20.44 14.97
C LEU A 161 3.92 21.57 15.52
N ARG A 162 3.93 21.72 16.84
CA ARG A 162 4.80 22.67 17.53
C ARG A 162 6.24 22.16 17.58
N VAL A 163 7.21 22.98 17.19
CA VAL A 163 8.63 22.62 17.12
C VAL A 163 9.54 23.64 17.82
N GLU A 164 10.51 23.16 18.57
CA GLU A 164 11.64 23.95 19.08
C GLU A 164 12.79 24.05 18.06
N SER A 165 13.36 25.25 17.92
CA SER A 165 14.49 25.50 17.02
C SER A 165 15.70 24.63 17.36
N GLY A 166 16.34 24.07 16.32
CA GLY A 166 17.49 23.19 16.42
C GLY A 166 17.19 21.74 16.82
N LYS A 167 15.94 21.39 17.18
CA LYS A 167 15.55 20.01 17.49
C LYS A 167 15.24 19.21 16.23
N THR A 168 15.29 17.89 16.36
CA THR A 168 14.95 16.94 15.29
C THR A 168 13.70 16.15 15.65
N TYR A 169 12.76 16.04 14.72
CA TYR A 169 11.49 15.34 14.86
C TYR A 169 11.46 14.16 13.91
N LEU A 170 10.89 13.04 14.34
CA LEU A 170 10.62 11.89 13.47
C LEU A 170 9.16 11.91 13.03
N LEU A 171 8.92 12.27 11.78
CA LEU A 171 7.59 12.22 11.16
C LEU A 171 7.37 10.82 10.60
N ARG A 172 6.32 10.15 11.07
CA ARG A 172 5.95 8.80 10.69
C ARG A 172 4.81 8.87 9.69
N ILE A 173 5.14 8.97 8.42
CA ILE A 173 4.17 9.18 7.34
C ILE A 173 3.51 7.85 6.98
N VAL A 174 2.19 7.85 6.87
CA VAL A 174 1.40 6.74 6.34
C VAL A 174 0.55 7.28 5.20
N ASN A 175 0.60 6.67 4.03
CA ASN A 175 -0.35 6.99 2.97
C ASN A 175 -1.55 6.03 3.02
N ALA A 176 -2.65 6.51 3.61
CA ALA A 176 -3.93 5.80 3.68
C ALA A 176 -4.96 6.31 2.65
N VAL A 177 -4.57 7.21 1.74
CA VAL A 177 -5.40 7.65 0.59
C VAL A 177 -5.83 6.43 -0.22
N MET A 178 -7.05 6.41 -0.74
CA MET A 178 -7.56 5.23 -1.43
C MET A 178 -6.99 5.03 -2.82
N ASN A 179 -6.82 6.11 -3.57
CA ASN A 179 -6.74 6.01 -5.03
C ASN A 179 -5.60 6.83 -5.67
N ASN A 180 -4.72 7.47 -4.88
CA ASN A 180 -3.66 8.34 -5.39
C ASN A 180 -2.32 8.18 -4.66
N ILE A 181 -1.24 8.20 -5.44
CA ILE A 181 0.12 8.41 -4.91
C ILE A 181 0.25 9.88 -4.55
N MET A 182 0.96 10.18 -3.46
CA MET A 182 1.04 11.53 -2.92
C MET A 182 2.46 12.08 -3.01
N PHE A 183 2.61 13.31 -3.49
CA PHE A 183 3.77 14.11 -3.17
C PHE A 183 3.57 14.79 -1.82
N PHE A 184 4.60 14.80 -0.98
CA PHE A 184 4.58 15.47 0.32
C PHE A 184 5.83 16.34 0.49
N LYS A 185 5.62 17.57 0.99
CA LYS A 185 6.68 18.57 1.21
C LYS A 185 6.44 19.39 2.47
N ILE A 186 7.51 19.93 3.02
CA ILE A 186 7.44 20.94 4.10
C ILE A 186 8.12 22.21 3.60
N ALA A 187 7.42 23.33 3.64
CA ALA A 187 7.94 24.61 3.17
C ALA A 187 9.26 24.94 3.87
N ASN A 188 10.29 25.25 3.08
CA ASN A 188 11.65 25.59 3.51
C ASN A 188 12.39 24.53 4.34
N HIS A 189 11.90 23.29 4.40
CA HIS A 189 12.58 22.21 5.11
C HIS A 189 12.82 21.04 4.17
N ASN A 190 14.06 20.56 4.15
CA ASN A 190 14.34 19.22 3.63
C ASN A 190 13.97 18.19 4.70
N VAL A 191 13.62 16.99 4.25
CA VAL A 191 13.40 15.82 5.10
C VAL A 191 14.46 14.78 4.79
N THR A 192 14.87 14.02 5.81
CA THR A 192 15.77 12.88 5.63
C THR A 192 15.02 11.59 5.89
N VAL A 193 14.77 10.80 4.83
CA VAL A 193 14.18 9.46 4.94
C VAL A 193 15.17 8.54 5.66
N VAL A 194 14.69 7.82 6.68
CA VAL A 194 15.48 6.87 7.47
C VAL A 194 14.83 5.49 7.61
N GLY A 195 13.59 5.34 7.13
CA GLY A 195 12.89 4.06 7.09
C GLY A 195 11.71 4.10 6.11
N THR A 196 11.33 2.93 5.62
CA THR A 196 10.12 2.71 4.81
C THR A 196 9.59 1.32 5.15
N ASP A 197 8.26 1.17 5.23
CA ASP A 197 7.60 -0.13 5.46
C ASP A 197 8.25 -0.94 6.61
N ALA A 198 8.40 -0.28 7.76
CA ALA A 198 9.08 -0.80 8.96
C ALA A 198 10.46 -1.48 8.72
N ALA A 199 11.21 -1.00 7.73
CA ALA A 199 12.60 -1.34 7.50
C ALA A 199 13.46 -0.07 7.40
N TYR A 200 14.63 -0.08 8.04
CA TYR A 200 15.54 1.06 7.98
C TYR A 200 16.20 1.20 6.60
N THR A 201 16.34 2.45 6.16
CA THR A 201 17.00 2.82 4.91
C THR A 201 18.35 3.48 5.16
N LYS A 202 19.19 3.53 4.12
CA LYS A 202 20.22 4.56 4.05
C LYS A 202 19.55 5.94 4.05
N ARG A 203 20.24 6.93 4.62
CA ARG A 203 19.71 8.29 4.71
C ARG A 203 19.55 8.88 3.32
N LEU A 204 18.33 9.28 2.98
CA LEU A 204 18.02 10.01 1.75
C LEU A 204 17.44 11.37 2.11
N THR A 205 18.25 12.43 1.94
CA THR A 205 17.76 13.80 2.14
C THR A 205 17.13 14.30 0.86
N SER A 206 15.88 14.74 0.94
CA SER A 206 15.10 15.24 -0.18
C SER A 206 14.24 16.43 0.25
N ASP A 207 13.88 17.28 -0.70
CA ASP A 207 12.92 18.38 -0.49
C ASP A 207 11.47 17.91 -0.62
N TYR A 208 11.23 16.76 -1.27
CA TYR A 208 9.93 16.08 -1.34
C TYR A 208 10.05 14.58 -1.19
N ILE A 209 8.93 13.93 -0.87
CA ILE A 209 8.79 12.48 -1.02
C ILE A 209 7.65 12.17 -1.99
N ALA A 210 7.73 11.02 -2.65
CA ALA A 210 6.61 10.38 -3.34
C ALA A 210 6.24 9.13 -2.55
N ILE A 211 5.00 9.03 -2.07
CA ILE A 211 4.54 7.93 -1.22
C ILE A 211 3.24 7.36 -1.78
N SER A 212 3.20 6.06 -2.03
CA SER A 212 2.04 5.38 -2.57
C SER A 212 1.09 4.89 -1.48
N PRO A 213 -0.22 4.73 -1.74
CA PRO A 213 -1.12 4.02 -0.83
C PRO A 213 -0.53 2.67 -0.43
N GLY A 214 -0.59 2.34 0.86
CA GLY A 214 0.10 1.16 1.40
C GLY A 214 1.41 1.52 2.08
N GLN A 215 2.21 2.40 1.48
CA GLN A 215 3.54 2.70 1.98
C GLN A 215 3.52 3.52 3.27
N THR A 216 4.58 3.33 4.05
CA THR A 216 4.93 4.19 5.17
C THR A 216 6.35 4.71 5.01
N MET A 217 6.63 5.92 5.51
CA MET A 217 7.97 6.51 5.47
C MET A 217 8.29 7.22 6.78
N ASP A 218 9.47 6.93 7.33
CA ASP A 218 10.01 7.56 8.53
C ASP A 218 10.97 8.68 8.12
N LEU A 219 10.62 9.93 8.45
CA LEU A 219 11.34 11.13 8.04
C LEU A 219 11.90 11.90 9.23
N LEU A 220 13.19 12.22 9.21
CA LEU A 220 13.76 13.21 10.13
C LEU A 220 13.54 14.62 9.59
N LEU A 221 12.87 15.45 10.38
CA LEU A 221 12.72 16.89 10.19
C LEU A 221 13.62 17.61 11.19
N VAL A 222 14.55 18.43 10.72
CA VAL A 222 15.34 19.32 11.58
C VAL A 222 14.70 20.70 11.58
N ALA A 223 14.31 21.23 12.74
CA ALA A 223 13.71 22.54 12.89
C ALA A 223 14.78 23.66 12.82
N ASN A 224 15.39 23.83 11.64
CA ASN A 224 16.54 24.68 11.38
C ASN A 224 16.22 26.03 10.72
N GLN A 225 14.93 26.33 10.50
CA GLN A 225 14.50 27.58 9.89
C GLN A 225 14.31 28.69 10.94
N ARG A 226 14.16 29.93 10.46
CA ARG A 226 13.81 31.07 11.33
C ARG A 226 12.45 30.80 12.01
N PRO A 227 12.25 31.14 13.29
CA PRO A 227 10.96 30.95 13.94
C PRO A 227 9.82 31.62 13.16
N SER A 228 8.88 30.80 12.67
CA SER A 228 7.71 31.19 11.86
C SER A 228 6.75 30.00 11.75
N HIS A 229 5.71 30.15 10.94
CA HIS A 229 4.83 29.05 10.51
C HIS A 229 5.20 28.58 9.10
N TYR A 230 5.27 27.27 8.91
CA TYR A 230 5.60 26.64 7.63
C TYR A 230 4.56 25.58 7.28
N TYR A 231 4.05 25.57 6.05
CA TYR A 231 3.14 24.50 5.65
C TYR A 231 3.87 23.18 5.46
N MET A 232 3.38 22.16 6.14
CA MET A 232 3.42 20.78 5.67
C MET A 232 2.28 20.62 4.67
N ALA A 233 2.55 20.12 3.47
CA ALA A 233 1.54 20.02 2.42
C ALA A 233 1.66 18.71 1.66
N SER A 234 0.54 18.22 1.14
CA SER A 234 0.49 17.06 0.26
C SER A 234 -0.52 17.25 -0.88
N ARG A 235 -0.19 16.70 -2.05
CA ARG A 235 -1.05 16.69 -3.24
C ARG A 235 -0.79 15.43 -4.07
N ALA A 236 -1.73 15.09 -4.94
CA ALA A 236 -1.62 13.91 -5.79
C ALA A 236 -0.45 13.97 -6.80
N TYR A 237 0.16 12.81 -7.01
CA TYR A 237 0.82 12.39 -8.24
C TYR A 237 -0.15 11.49 -9.02
N ALA A 238 -0.41 11.82 -10.28
CA ALA A 238 -1.31 11.07 -11.15
C ALA A 238 -0.71 10.95 -12.56
N SER A 239 -0.51 9.71 -13.02
CA SER A 239 -0.02 9.37 -14.36
C SER A 239 -1.13 9.26 -15.42
N GLY A 240 -2.38 9.25 -14.97
CA GLY A 240 -3.60 9.04 -15.77
C GLY A 240 -4.82 8.88 -14.86
N GLY A 241 -6.01 8.84 -15.46
CA GLY A 241 -7.30 8.80 -14.75
C GLY A 241 -7.68 10.14 -14.12
N ASP A 242 -8.93 10.21 -13.66
CA ASP A 242 -9.40 11.36 -12.89
C ASP A 242 -8.89 11.29 -11.44
N PHE A 243 -8.66 12.45 -10.83
CA PHE A 243 -8.11 12.54 -9.48
C PHE A 243 -8.52 13.84 -8.79
N ASP A 244 -8.52 13.80 -7.45
CA ASP A 244 -8.62 14.99 -6.62
C ASP A 244 -7.35 15.84 -6.77
N ASN A 245 -7.51 17.06 -7.28
CA ASN A 245 -6.40 18.01 -7.51
C ASN A 245 -6.26 19.05 -6.38
N THR A 246 -6.91 18.83 -5.24
CA THR A 246 -6.76 19.67 -4.07
C THR A 246 -5.40 19.48 -3.40
N THR A 247 -5.03 20.41 -2.53
CA THR A 247 -3.84 20.29 -1.69
C THR A 247 -4.30 20.31 -0.24
N THR A 248 -3.85 19.33 0.54
CA THR A 248 -4.07 19.30 1.99
C THR A 248 -2.89 19.93 2.72
N THR A 249 -3.16 20.62 3.82
CA THR A 249 -2.13 21.33 4.59
C THR A 249 -2.22 21.10 6.09
N ALA A 250 -1.04 21.12 6.71
CA ALA A 250 -0.81 21.17 8.15
C ALA A 250 0.29 22.20 8.43
N ILE A 251 0.46 22.61 9.69
CA ILE A 251 1.37 23.71 10.04
C ILE A 251 2.48 23.21 10.97
N ILE A 252 3.73 23.45 10.58
CA ILE A 252 4.87 23.45 11.49
C ILE A 252 4.92 24.82 12.18
N GLU A 253 4.78 24.83 13.50
CA GLU A 253 4.71 26.04 14.33
C GLU A 253 5.94 26.12 15.24
N TYR A 254 6.85 27.07 14.98
CA TYR A 254 8.02 27.23 15.83
C TYR A 254 7.65 27.78 17.21
N ALA A 255 8.26 27.27 18.27
CA ALA A 255 8.14 27.86 19.60
C ALA A 255 8.97 29.16 19.67
N GLY A 256 8.39 30.22 20.22
CA GLY A 256 9.09 31.48 20.44
C GLY A 256 8.16 32.69 20.45
N ASN A 257 8.76 33.88 20.52
CA ASN A 257 8.03 35.15 20.40
C ASN A 257 8.32 35.76 19.03
N TYR A 258 7.35 35.69 18.13
CA TYR A 258 7.38 36.29 16.79
C TYR A 258 5.95 36.53 16.31
N THR A 259 5.78 37.38 15.31
CA THR A 259 4.48 37.59 14.66
C THR A 259 4.35 36.61 13.50
N PRO A 260 3.46 35.60 13.57
CA PRO A 260 3.27 34.68 12.46
C PRO A 260 2.64 35.38 11.24
N PRO A 261 2.92 34.91 10.01
CA PRO A 261 2.23 35.41 8.84
C PRO A 261 0.73 35.04 8.90
N ALA A 262 -0.13 35.86 8.26
CA ALA A 262 -1.56 35.57 8.17
C ALA A 262 -1.87 34.22 7.50
N SER A 263 -1.02 33.80 6.55
CA SER A 263 -0.98 32.47 5.96
C SER A 263 0.46 32.11 5.60
N PRO A 264 0.96 30.92 5.95
CA PRO A 264 2.26 30.44 5.48
C PRO A 264 2.32 30.32 3.95
N ALA A 265 3.54 30.35 3.39
CA ALA A 265 3.73 30.10 1.96
C ALA A 265 3.62 28.60 1.64
N LEU A 266 2.91 28.24 0.57
CA LEU A 266 2.86 26.87 0.07
C LEU A 266 4.21 26.46 -0.56
N PRO A 267 4.69 25.22 -0.33
CA PRO A 267 5.87 24.73 -1.02
C PRO A 267 5.58 24.52 -2.51
N SER A 268 6.60 24.73 -3.36
CA SER A 268 6.53 24.36 -4.77
C SER A 268 6.73 22.85 -4.93
N PHE A 269 5.82 22.20 -5.65
CA PHE A 269 5.82 20.76 -5.86
C PHE A 269 6.23 20.38 -7.29
N PRO A 270 6.78 19.18 -7.51
CA PRO A 270 6.91 18.60 -8.86
C PRO A 270 5.55 18.57 -9.58
N PRO A 271 5.47 18.75 -10.90
CA PRO A 271 4.21 18.64 -11.64
C PRO A 271 3.44 17.36 -11.28
N PHE A 272 2.11 17.43 -11.16
CA PHE A 272 1.28 16.30 -10.71
C PHE A 272 1.43 15.07 -11.61
N ASN A 273 1.79 15.24 -12.88
CA ASN A 273 2.00 14.19 -13.86
C ASN A 273 3.47 13.80 -14.06
N SER A 274 4.38 14.26 -13.19
CA SER A 274 5.81 14.00 -13.32
C SER A 274 6.19 12.59 -12.84
N THR A 275 5.96 11.58 -13.69
CA THR A 275 6.40 10.19 -13.45
C THR A 275 7.88 10.10 -13.18
N ALA A 276 8.69 10.92 -13.86
CA ALA A 276 10.13 11.00 -13.62
C ALA A 276 10.46 11.41 -12.18
N SER A 277 9.73 12.36 -11.58
CA SER A 277 9.96 12.80 -10.19
C SER A 277 9.59 11.70 -9.20
N SER A 278 8.42 11.08 -9.36
CA SER A 278 7.98 9.95 -8.52
C SER A 278 8.98 8.78 -8.59
N HIS A 279 9.31 8.33 -9.80
CA HIS A 279 10.23 7.21 -10.02
C HIS A 279 11.65 7.51 -9.55
N ASN A 280 12.18 8.73 -9.80
CA ASN A 280 13.52 9.10 -9.35
C ASN A 280 13.65 9.13 -7.83
N PHE A 281 12.62 9.60 -7.11
CA PHE A 281 12.61 9.53 -5.65
C PHE A 281 12.64 8.08 -5.17
N THR A 282 11.71 7.25 -5.65
CA THR A 282 11.57 5.85 -5.20
C THR A 282 12.82 5.02 -5.49
N THR A 283 13.45 5.21 -6.65
CA THR A 283 14.66 4.45 -7.04
C THR A 283 15.94 4.85 -6.30
N GLN A 284 15.91 5.91 -5.50
CA GLN A 284 17.03 6.27 -4.61
C GLN A 284 16.97 5.56 -3.26
N LEU A 285 15.84 4.94 -2.90
CA LEU A 285 15.71 4.19 -1.65
C LEU A 285 16.65 2.97 -1.64
N ARG A 286 17.32 2.74 -0.52
CA ARG A 286 18.26 1.64 -0.31
C ARG A 286 18.12 1.14 1.12
N SER A 287 18.21 -0.17 1.31
CA SER A 287 18.25 -0.76 2.66
C SER A 287 19.48 -0.27 3.43
N LEU A 288 19.36 -0.16 4.75
CA LEU A 288 20.46 0.30 5.60
C LEU A 288 21.72 -0.58 5.49
N ALA A 289 21.53 -1.90 5.29
CA ALA A 289 22.57 -2.87 4.92
C ALA A 289 23.86 -2.80 5.77
N ASN A 290 23.73 -3.05 7.07
CA ASN A 290 24.86 -3.08 8.00
C ASN A 290 24.84 -4.35 8.87
N LYS A 291 25.83 -4.52 9.75
CA LYS A 291 25.94 -5.73 10.59
C LYS A 291 24.70 -6.00 11.47
N LYS A 292 24.02 -4.95 11.92
CA LYS A 292 22.83 -5.06 12.78
C LYS A 292 21.55 -5.28 11.96
N TYR A 293 21.45 -4.61 10.81
CA TYR A 293 20.33 -4.70 9.88
C TYR A 293 20.83 -5.28 8.55
N PRO A 294 21.07 -6.60 8.49
CA PRO A 294 21.60 -7.25 7.30
C PRO A 294 20.54 -7.28 6.18
N VAL A 295 21.03 -7.47 4.96
CA VAL A 295 20.20 -7.67 3.77
C VAL A 295 20.45 -9.09 3.26
N ASP A 296 19.38 -9.85 3.05
CA ASP A 296 19.41 -11.24 2.55
C ASP A 296 18.66 -11.35 1.22
N VAL A 297 19.17 -10.67 0.18
CA VAL A 297 18.56 -10.73 -1.16
C VAL A 297 18.74 -12.13 -1.73
N PRO A 298 17.65 -12.83 -2.16
CA PRO A 298 17.78 -14.07 -2.89
C PRO A 298 18.61 -13.89 -4.16
N LYS A 299 19.70 -14.65 -4.30
CA LYS A 299 20.59 -14.60 -5.48
C LYS A 299 20.34 -15.72 -6.47
N ASN A 300 20.05 -16.91 -5.96
CA ASN A 300 19.70 -18.08 -6.76
C ASN A 300 18.17 -18.18 -6.75
N ILE A 301 17.55 -17.99 -7.90
CA ILE A 301 16.09 -17.92 -8.06
C ILE A 301 15.57 -19.29 -8.49
N SER A 302 14.59 -19.83 -7.76
CA SER A 302 13.88 -21.06 -8.14
C SER A 302 12.72 -20.76 -9.07
N ASP A 303 12.02 -19.64 -8.84
CA ASP A 303 10.78 -19.30 -9.54
C ASP A 303 10.87 -17.89 -10.12
N THR A 304 10.66 -17.77 -11.42
CA THR A 304 10.63 -16.49 -12.12
C THR A 304 9.25 -16.24 -12.69
N LEU A 305 8.62 -15.16 -12.20
CA LEU A 305 7.26 -14.76 -12.51
C LEU A 305 7.27 -13.42 -13.24
N LEU A 306 6.39 -13.25 -14.22
CA LEU A 306 6.14 -11.99 -14.89
C LEU A 306 4.64 -11.71 -14.87
N PHE A 307 4.24 -10.68 -14.14
CA PHE A 307 2.85 -10.29 -13.94
C PHE A 307 2.56 -8.95 -14.63
N THR A 308 1.75 -8.97 -15.69
CA THR A 308 1.23 -7.76 -16.31
C THR A 308 0.09 -7.18 -15.50
N LEU A 309 0.11 -5.85 -15.29
CA LEU A 309 -0.89 -5.11 -14.55
C LEU A 309 -1.67 -4.25 -15.53
N SER A 310 -2.99 -4.44 -15.57
CA SER A 310 -3.83 -3.86 -16.62
C SER A 310 -5.13 -3.33 -16.07
N ILE A 311 -5.52 -2.16 -16.57
CA ILE A 311 -6.91 -1.77 -16.64
C ILE A 311 -7.52 -2.43 -17.87
N ASN A 312 -8.75 -2.87 -17.73
CA ASN A 312 -9.43 -3.74 -18.66
C ASN A 312 -10.84 -3.22 -18.93
N LEU A 313 -11.47 -3.77 -19.97
CA LEU A 313 -12.84 -3.43 -20.35
C LEU A 313 -13.64 -4.70 -20.62
N ARG A 314 -14.91 -4.69 -20.24
CA ARG A 314 -15.88 -5.74 -20.55
C ARG A 314 -17.15 -5.13 -21.17
N PRO A 315 -17.58 -5.62 -22.35
CA PRO A 315 -18.85 -5.17 -22.94
C PRO A 315 -20.03 -5.38 -21.99
N CYS A 316 -20.91 -4.38 -21.94
CA CYS A 316 -22.17 -4.47 -21.22
C CYS A 316 -23.33 -4.71 -22.20
N ALA A 317 -24.38 -5.38 -21.75
CA ALA A 317 -25.57 -5.56 -22.57
C ALA A 317 -26.20 -4.19 -22.86
N ASN A 318 -26.60 -3.96 -24.12
CA ASN A 318 -27.28 -2.76 -24.58
C ASN A 318 -26.57 -1.43 -24.25
N ASP A 319 -25.23 -1.42 -24.24
CA ASP A 319 -24.42 -0.22 -23.93
C ASP A 319 -24.80 0.44 -22.60
N SER A 320 -25.21 -0.37 -21.62
CA SER A 320 -25.71 0.08 -20.31
C SER A 320 -24.65 0.62 -19.36
N CYS A 321 -23.37 0.55 -19.73
CA CYS A 321 -22.26 0.97 -18.88
C CYS A 321 -21.74 2.35 -19.24
N GLU A 322 -21.29 3.09 -18.23
CA GLU A 322 -20.83 4.47 -18.35
C GLU A 322 -19.30 4.58 -18.49
N GLY A 323 -18.60 3.44 -18.45
CA GLY A 323 -17.16 3.40 -18.66
C GLY A 323 -16.76 3.69 -20.11
N PRO A 324 -15.43 3.73 -20.39
CA PRO A 324 -14.91 4.03 -21.71
C PRO A 324 -15.50 3.09 -22.78
N PHE A 325 -15.89 3.68 -23.92
CA PHE A 325 -16.52 2.96 -25.04
C PHE A 325 -17.86 2.28 -24.69
N ALA A 326 -18.56 2.75 -23.64
CA ALA A 326 -19.77 2.13 -23.08
C ALA A 326 -19.53 0.69 -22.55
N GLU A 327 -18.29 0.42 -22.13
CA GLU A 327 -17.87 -0.85 -21.54
C GLU A 327 -17.52 -0.67 -20.06
N ARG A 328 -17.67 -1.74 -19.30
CA ARG A 328 -17.35 -1.77 -17.87
C ARG A 328 -15.85 -1.84 -17.65
N LEU A 329 -15.34 -0.94 -16.80
CA LEU A 329 -13.98 -1.00 -16.29
C LEU A 329 -13.78 -2.22 -15.39
N LEU A 330 -12.66 -2.89 -15.60
CA LEU A 330 -12.15 -3.99 -14.80
C LEU A 330 -10.64 -3.81 -14.64
N ALA A 331 -10.02 -4.68 -13.86
CA ALA A 331 -8.58 -4.71 -13.72
C ALA A 331 -8.12 -6.16 -13.53
N SER A 332 -6.86 -6.42 -13.87
CA SER A 332 -6.33 -7.78 -13.86
C SER A 332 -4.85 -7.84 -13.55
N VAL A 333 -4.44 -9.03 -13.11
CA VAL A 333 -3.05 -9.48 -13.07
C VAL A 333 -2.91 -10.63 -14.06
N ASN A 334 -1.99 -10.54 -15.01
CA ASN A 334 -1.84 -11.51 -16.12
C ASN A 334 -3.14 -11.82 -16.88
N ASN A 335 -3.98 -10.80 -17.09
CA ASN A 335 -5.27 -10.90 -17.77
C ASN A 335 -6.32 -11.75 -17.01
N VAL A 336 -6.09 -12.01 -15.72
CA VAL A 336 -7.06 -12.61 -14.80
C VAL A 336 -7.62 -11.54 -13.87
N THR A 337 -8.92 -11.28 -13.97
CA THR A 337 -9.68 -10.45 -13.03
C THR A 337 -10.14 -11.33 -11.88
N LEU A 338 -9.63 -11.06 -10.68
CA LEU A 338 -9.96 -11.83 -9.49
C LEU A 338 -11.45 -11.74 -9.16
N GLN A 339 -12.06 -12.89 -8.95
CA GLN A 339 -13.39 -13.03 -8.37
C GLN A 339 -13.25 -13.63 -6.99
N LEU A 340 -13.62 -12.88 -5.95
CA LEU A 340 -13.58 -13.38 -4.59
C LEU A 340 -14.60 -14.53 -4.41
N PRO A 341 -14.22 -15.64 -3.77
CA PRO A 341 -15.11 -16.75 -3.52
C PRO A 341 -16.11 -16.44 -2.39
N ARG A 342 -17.12 -17.29 -2.23
CA ARG A 342 -18.04 -17.22 -1.06
C ARG A 342 -17.44 -17.81 0.22
N THR A 343 -16.58 -18.81 0.06
CA THR A 343 -15.80 -19.42 1.14
C THR A 343 -14.37 -18.92 1.00
N ASP A 344 -13.78 -18.39 2.06
CA ASP A 344 -12.46 -17.78 1.95
C ASP A 344 -11.36 -18.78 1.54
N PHE A 345 -10.37 -18.30 0.78
CA PHE A 345 -9.28 -19.12 0.25
C PHE A 345 -8.54 -19.90 1.35
N LEU A 346 -8.30 -19.28 2.51
CA LEU A 346 -7.59 -19.90 3.62
C LEU A 346 -8.37 -21.05 4.25
N GLN A 347 -9.66 -20.87 4.50
CA GLN A 347 -10.53 -21.93 5.00
C GLN A 347 -10.65 -23.07 3.98
N ALA A 348 -10.80 -22.74 2.69
CA ALA A 348 -10.86 -23.73 1.62
C ALA A 348 -9.55 -24.55 1.52
N TYR A 349 -8.40 -23.88 1.60
CA TYR A 349 -7.08 -24.51 1.62
C TYR A 349 -6.91 -25.43 2.84
N TYR A 350 -7.16 -24.90 4.04
CA TYR A 350 -6.95 -25.64 5.30
C TYR A 350 -7.86 -26.86 5.42
N ARG A 351 -9.13 -26.73 5.02
CA ARG A 351 -10.13 -27.82 5.08
C ARG A 351 -10.19 -28.67 3.81
N ARG A 352 -9.36 -28.37 2.79
CA ARG A 352 -9.33 -29.07 1.49
C ARG A 352 -10.70 -29.10 0.81
N ILE A 353 -11.39 -27.95 0.78
CA ILE A 353 -12.70 -27.81 0.16
C ILE A 353 -12.51 -27.69 -1.36
N ASN A 354 -13.10 -28.62 -2.11
CA ASN A 354 -13.02 -28.64 -3.56
C ASN A 354 -13.96 -27.58 -4.18
N GLY A 355 -13.59 -27.04 -5.34
CA GLY A 355 -14.43 -26.15 -6.14
C GLY A 355 -14.46 -24.67 -5.71
N VAL A 356 -13.62 -24.27 -4.75
CA VAL A 356 -13.49 -22.86 -4.33
C VAL A 356 -12.51 -22.09 -5.20
N TYR A 357 -11.36 -22.69 -5.51
CA TYR A 357 -10.32 -22.09 -6.34
C TYR A 357 -9.60 -23.14 -7.18
N THR A 358 -8.91 -22.69 -8.23
CA THR A 358 -7.98 -23.50 -9.04
C THR A 358 -6.54 -23.10 -8.77
N THR A 359 -5.57 -23.95 -9.13
CA THR A 359 -4.13 -23.72 -8.84
C THR A 359 -3.31 -23.38 -10.08
N ASP A 360 -3.97 -22.86 -11.11
CA ASP A 360 -3.43 -22.62 -12.46
C ASP A 360 -3.26 -21.13 -12.75
N PHE A 361 -3.06 -20.29 -11.73
CA PHE A 361 -2.75 -18.88 -11.96
C PHE A 361 -1.45 -18.77 -12.77
N PRO A 362 -1.44 -18.05 -13.91
CA PRO A 362 -0.34 -18.12 -14.86
C PRO A 362 0.90 -17.36 -14.35
N ASP A 363 2.05 -18.02 -14.38
CA ASP A 363 3.34 -17.44 -14.03
C ASP A 363 3.78 -16.31 -14.98
N ASN A 364 3.19 -16.26 -16.17
CA ASN A 364 3.54 -15.37 -17.27
C ASN A 364 2.27 -14.89 -17.99
N PRO A 365 2.28 -13.70 -18.61
CA PRO A 365 1.15 -13.26 -19.41
C PRO A 365 0.88 -14.25 -20.55
N ALA A 366 -0.36 -14.70 -20.67
CA ALA A 366 -0.75 -15.71 -21.65
C ALA A 366 -0.54 -15.24 -23.11
N PHE A 367 -0.66 -13.94 -23.35
CA PHE A 367 -0.43 -13.33 -24.66
C PHE A 367 0.54 -12.15 -24.54
N PRO A 368 1.81 -12.33 -24.95
CA PRO A 368 2.77 -11.24 -24.98
C PRO A 368 2.47 -10.22 -26.07
N PHE A 369 2.53 -8.94 -25.72
CA PHE A 369 2.45 -7.83 -26.67
C PHE A 369 3.39 -6.71 -26.23
N ASN A 370 3.43 -5.61 -26.99
CA ASN A 370 4.14 -4.41 -26.56
C ASN A 370 3.34 -3.71 -25.44
N TYR A 371 3.60 -4.10 -24.19
CA TYR A 371 2.82 -3.68 -23.02
C TYR A 371 2.76 -2.16 -22.84
N THR A 372 3.86 -1.46 -23.13
CA THR A 372 3.98 -0.01 -22.99
C THR A 372 3.77 0.75 -24.31
N GLN A 373 3.08 0.16 -25.29
CA GLN A 373 2.75 0.86 -26.53
C GLN A 373 1.79 2.03 -26.23
N GLU A 374 2.10 3.23 -26.71
CA GLU A 374 1.23 4.41 -26.48
C GLU A 374 0.21 4.63 -27.61
N THR A 375 0.45 4.06 -28.79
CA THR A 375 -0.39 4.25 -29.98
C THR A 375 -1.23 3.01 -30.28
N THR A 376 -2.47 3.20 -30.75
CA THR A 376 -3.43 2.17 -31.21
C THR A 376 -3.23 0.77 -30.61
N ILE A 377 -3.74 0.56 -29.39
CA ILE A 377 -3.76 -0.76 -28.75
C ILE A 377 -5.08 -1.47 -29.10
N PRO A 378 -5.05 -2.68 -29.69
CA PRO A 378 -6.27 -3.42 -30.00
C PRO A 378 -7.13 -3.64 -28.75
N ARG A 379 -8.41 -3.28 -28.82
CA ARG A 379 -9.36 -3.40 -27.69
C ARG A 379 -9.52 -4.84 -27.19
N ASP A 380 -9.32 -5.82 -28.06
CA ASP A 380 -9.43 -7.25 -27.71
C ASP A 380 -8.36 -7.68 -26.68
N LEU A 381 -7.23 -6.97 -26.61
CA LEU A 381 -6.20 -7.19 -25.58
C LEU A 381 -6.64 -6.73 -24.19
N ALA A 382 -7.65 -5.85 -24.12
CA ALA A 382 -8.18 -5.34 -22.85
C ALA A 382 -9.25 -6.27 -22.24
N ARG A 383 -9.48 -7.47 -22.79
CA ARG A 383 -10.50 -8.43 -22.35
C ARG A 383 -9.94 -9.44 -21.34
N PRO A 384 -10.25 -9.31 -20.04
CA PRO A 384 -9.75 -10.21 -19.03
C PRO A 384 -10.68 -11.41 -18.85
N GLN A 385 -10.09 -12.50 -18.40
CA GLN A 385 -10.83 -13.67 -17.92
C GLN A 385 -11.15 -13.47 -16.44
N ASN A 386 -12.38 -13.79 -16.03
CA ASN A 386 -12.67 -13.91 -14.61
C ASN A 386 -11.99 -15.18 -14.07
N GLY A 387 -11.35 -15.07 -12.92
CA GLY A 387 -10.71 -16.23 -12.30
C GLY A 387 -10.69 -16.15 -10.79
N THR A 388 -10.83 -17.32 -10.16
CA THR A 388 -10.57 -17.55 -8.74
C THR A 388 -9.45 -18.58 -8.68
N SER A 389 -8.26 -18.20 -9.16
CA SER A 389 -7.09 -19.06 -9.24
C SER A 389 -5.97 -18.53 -8.35
N VAL A 390 -5.13 -19.45 -7.86
CA VAL A 390 -4.02 -19.16 -6.96
C VAL A 390 -2.70 -19.60 -7.58
N ASN A 391 -1.61 -18.93 -7.21
CA ASN A 391 -0.25 -19.39 -7.51
C ASN A 391 0.29 -20.15 -6.29
N ILE A 392 0.79 -21.37 -6.48
CA ILE A 392 1.30 -22.20 -5.40
C ILE A 392 2.82 -22.11 -5.38
N LEU A 393 3.38 -21.73 -4.23
CA LEU A 393 4.82 -21.72 -4.01
C LEU A 393 5.19 -22.79 -2.99
N ASP A 394 6.30 -23.48 -3.24
CA ASP A 394 6.88 -24.38 -2.26
C ASP A 394 7.58 -23.59 -1.15
N PHE A 395 7.55 -24.14 0.07
CA PHE A 395 8.22 -23.51 1.20
C PHE A 395 9.71 -23.29 0.90
N ASN A 396 10.24 -22.12 1.25
CA ASN A 396 11.60 -21.66 0.97
C ASN A 396 11.95 -21.42 -0.51
N ALA A 397 11.01 -21.50 -1.45
CA ALA A 397 11.22 -21.05 -2.82
C ALA A 397 11.75 -19.60 -2.85
N THR A 398 12.71 -19.32 -3.72
CA THR A 398 13.26 -17.99 -3.94
C THR A 398 12.66 -17.42 -5.22
N VAL A 399 11.79 -16.42 -5.04
CA VAL A 399 10.94 -15.91 -6.11
C VAL A 399 11.51 -14.59 -6.62
N GLU A 400 11.65 -14.50 -7.94
CA GLU A 400 11.76 -13.22 -8.65
C GLU A 400 10.44 -12.94 -9.34
N LEU A 401 9.79 -11.86 -8.96
CA LEU A 401 8.54 -11.41 -9.56
C LEU A 401 8.76 -10.05 -10.23
N VAL A 402 8.52 -9.99 -11.53
CA VAL A 402 8.51 -8.75 -12.29
C VAL A 402 7.07 -8.32 -12.50
N PHE A 403 6.73 -7.14 -12.00
CA PHE A 403 5.52 -6.43 -12.38
C PHE A 403 5.77 -5.63 -13.66
N GLN A 404 4.87 -5.75 -14.62
CA GLN A 404 4.89 -5.01 -15.89
C GLN A 404 3.62 -4.17 -16.00
N GLY A 405 3.75 -2.84 -15.93
CA GLY A 405 2.67 -1.92 -16.25
C GLY A 405 2.29 -2.03 -17.73
N THR A 406 0.99 -1.90 -18.01
CA THR A 406 0.48 -1.89 -19.39
C THR A 406 -0.25 -0.58 -19.68
N ASN A 407 -0.25 -0.17 -20.95
CA ASN A 407 -1.03 0.98 -21.41
C ASN A 407 -2.45 0.63 -21.85
N LEU A 408 -2.94 -0.56 -21.52
CA LEU A 408 -4.31 -0.93 -21.86
C LEU A 408 -5.30 0.08 -21.27
N VAL A 409 -6.28 0.45 -22.09
CA VAL A 409 -7.30 1.47 -21.80
C VAL A 409 -6.66 2.85 -21.61
N GLY A 410 -6.39 3.27 -20.37
CA GLY A 410 -5.75 4.54 -20.05
C GLY A 410 -4.29 4.42 -19.61
N GLY A 411 -3.88 3.25 -19.12
CA GLY A 411 -2.61 3.03 -18.43
C GLY A 411 -2.44 3.90 -17.18
N ILE A 412 -2.06 3.31 -16.05
CA ILE A 412 -1.85 4.05 -14.80
C ILE A 412 -0.80 3.35 -13.94
N ASP A 413 -0.19 4.08 -13.02
CA ASP A 413 0.68 3.49 -11.99
C ASP A 413 -0.11 2.56 -11.06
N HIS A 414 0.56 1.51 -10.58
CA HIS A 414 -0.05 0.49 -9.72
C HIS A 414 0.82 0.23 -8.49
N PRO A 415 0.43 0.69 -7.29
CA PRO A 415 1.12 0.33 -6.05
C PRO A 415 0.83 -1.12 -5.68
N MET A 416 1.73 -2.05 -6.01
CA MET A 416 1.54 -3.47 -5.72
C MET A 416 1.98 -3.80 -4.30
N HIS A 417 1.06 -4.39 -3.53
CA HIS A 417 1.24 -4.82 -2.15
C HIS A 417 1.19 -6.36 -2.05
N LEU A 418 2.06 -6.93 -1.22
CA LEU A 418 2.07 -8.37 -0.91
C LEU A 418 1.89 -8.58 0.59
N HIS A 419 0.82 -9.27 0.97
CA HIS A 419 0.58 -9.66 2.36
C HIS A 419 1.58 -10.74 2.81
N GLY A 420 1.85 -10.81 4.11
CA GLY A 420 2.68 -11.86 4.72
C GLY A 420 4.18 -11.77 4.45
N TYR A 421 4.62 -10.79 3.65
CA TYR A 421 5.99 -10.62 3.22
C TYR A 421 6.37 -9.16 3.09
N SER A 422 7.63 -8.85 3.38
CA SER A 422 8.33 -7.75 2.70
C SER A 422 9.21 -8.36 1.61
N PHE A 423 9.52 -7.60 0.58
CA PHE A 423 10.32 -8.00 -0.57
C PHE A 423 11.41 -6.97 -0.89
N TYR A 424 12.50 -7.43 -1.51
CA TYR A 424 13.56 -6.56 -2.00
C TYR A 424 13.21 -6.04 -3.39
N VAL A 425 13.16 -4.72 -3.57
CA VAL A 425 13.00 -4.11 -4.89
C VAL A 425 14.37 -4.05 -5.58
N VAL A 426 14.64 -5.03 -6.45
CA VAL A 426 15.97 -5.22 -7.04
C VAL A 426 16.20 -4.42 -8.31
N GLY A 427 15.15 -3.97 -8.99
CA GLY A 427 15.27 -3.11 -10.16
C GLY A 427 13.94 -2.55 -10.61
N SER A 428 13.99 -1.44 -11.35
CA SER A 428 12.84 -0.85 -12.03
C SER A 428 13.31 -0.14 -13.29
N GLY A 429 12.39 0.07 -14.23
CA GLY A 429 12.70 0.76 -15.47
C GLY A 429 11.44 1.11 -16.26
N PHE A 430 11.64 1.89 -17.31
CA PHE A 430 10.59 2.22 -18.27
C PHE A 430 10.62 1.27 -19.48
N GLY A 431 9.49 1.17 -20.18
CA GLY A 431 9.28 0.26 -21.30
C GLY A 431 8.92 -1.17 -20.86
N ASN A 432 9.05 -2.11 -21.80
CA ASN A 432 8.85 -3.52 -21.53
C ASN A 432 10.10 -4.12 -20.87
N PHE A 433 9.89 -4.89 -19.81
CA PHE A 433 10.94 -5.67 -19.18
C PHE A 433 11.59 -6.63 -20.16
N ASN A 434 12.91 -6.69 -20.12
CA ASN A 434 13.72 -7.59 -20.93
C ASN A 434 14.57 -8.49 -20.01
N ARG A 435 14.26 -9.79 -20.03
CA ARG A 435 14.89 -10.83 -19.18
C ARG A 435 16.40 -10.97 -19.34
N THR A 436 16.99 -10.51 -20.44
CA THR A 436 18.44 -10.63 -20.66
C THR A 436 19.17 -9.32 -20.40
N ARG A 437 18.54 -8.18 -20.71
CA ARG A 437 19.15 -6.85 -20.59
C ARG A 437 19.03 -6.25 -19.19
N ASP A 438 17.91 -6.45 -18.52
CA ASP A 438 17.58 -5.69 -17.31
C ASP A 438 18.13 -6.33 -16.02
N PRO A 439 18.04 -7.66 -15.79
CA PRO A 439 18.59 -8.29 -14.57
C PRO A 439 20.07 -8.04 -14.26
N PRO A 440 20.99 -7.93 -15.25
CA PRO A 440 22.38 -7.57 -14.98
C PRO A 440 22.56 -6.23 -14.25
N ASN A 441 21.57 -5.32 -14.32
CA ASN A 441 21.61 -4.01 -13.67
C ASN A 441 20.90 -3.99 -12.30
N TYR A 442 20.45 -5.14 -11.80
CA TYR A 442 19.78 -5.22 -10.51
C TYR A 442 20.71 -4.82 -9.36
N ASN A 443 20.13 -4.10 -8.40
CA ASN A 443 20.76 -3.92 -7.11
C ASN A 443 20.57 -5.19 -6.26
N LEU A 444 21.62 -5.99 -6.18
CA LEU A 444 21.67 -7.20 -5.34
C LEU A 444 22.54 -7.03 -4.09
N VAL A 445 22.87 -5.78 -3.75
CA VAL A 445 23.74 -5.43 -2.61
C VAL A 445 22.90 -4.85 -1.47
N ASP A 446 22.14 -3.80 -1.75
CA ASP A 446 21.33 -3.07 -0.76
C ASP A 446 19.97 -2.59 -1.31
N PRO A 447 19.22 -3.42 -2.08
CA PRO A 447 17.88 -3.05 -2.54
C PRO A 447 16.99 -2.73 -1.34
N PRO A 448 16.09 -1.74 -1.43
CA PRO A 448 15.17 -1.42 -0.34
C PRO A 448 14.25 -2.60 -0.07
N LEU A 449 14.05 -2.92 1.21
CA LEU A 449 13.06 -3.88 1.68
C LEU A 449 11.74 -3.13 1.87
N MET A 450 10.70 -3.56 1.17
CA MET A 450 9.40 -2.87 1.11
C MET A 450 8.26 -3.89 1.09
N GLU A 451 7.04 -3.44 1.30
CA GLU A 451 5.82 -4.28 1.24
C GLU A 451 4.88 -3.81 0.15
N THR A 452 5.00 -2.54 -0.23
CA THR A 452 4.26 -1.93 -1.33
C THR A 452 5.20 -1.17 -2.26
N ILE A 453 5.06 -1.35 -3.57
CA ILE A 453 5.86 -0.62 -4.57
C ILE A 453 5.03 -0.17 -5.76
N ALA A 454 5.14 1.12 -6.11
CA ALA A 454 4.54 1.66 -7.32
C ALA A 454 5.24 1.13 -8.57
N VAL A 455 4.46 0.47 -9.42
CA VAL A 455 4.85 0.06 -10.76
C VAL A 455 4.45 1.19 -11.71
N PRO A 456 5.40 1.83 -12.42
CA PRO A 456 5.08 2.93 -13.33
C PRO A 456 4.18 2.49 -14.48
N ARG A 457 3.24 3.34 -14.92
CA ARG A 457 2.38 3.12 -16.09
C ARG A 457 3.15 2.53 -17.29
N ASN A 458 4.23 3.21 -17.68
CA ASN A 458 5.07 2.91 -18.83
C ASN A 458 6.32 2.13 -18.41
N GLY A 459 6.22 1.18 -17.46
CA GLY A 459 7.42 0.57 -16.90
C GLY A 459 7.20 -0.76 -16.21
N TRP A 460 8.25 -1.19 -15.53
CA TRP A 460 8.32 -2.45 -14.81
C TRP A 460 9.06 -2.28 -13.48
N THR A 461 8.81 -3.17 -12.55
CA THR A 461 9.51 -3.26 -11.26
C THR A 461 9.71 -4.72 -10.91
N ALA A 462 10.95 -5.10 -10.59
CA ALA A 462 11.33 -6.45 -10.21
C ALA A 462 11.57 -6.51 -8.69
N ILE A 463 10.92 -7.48 -8.06
CA ILE A 463 11.06 -7.76 -6.64
C ILE A 463 11.59 -9.18 -6.41
N ARG A 464 12.26 -9.39 -5.28
CA ARG A 464 12.68 -10.72 -4.82
C ARG A 464 12.29 -10.96 -3.38
N PHE A 465 11.76 -12.14 -3.10
CA PHE A 465 11.47 -12.59 -1.75
C PHE A 465 11.67 -14.10 -1.64
N LYS A 466 11.71 -14.59 -0.40
CA LYS A 466 11.75 -16.02 -0.09
C LYS A 466 10.40 -16.43 0.46
N ALA A 467 9.76 -17.43 -0.14
CA ALA A 467 8.45 -17.94 0.27
C ALA A 467 8.57 -18.83 1.53
N ASN A 468 8.98 -18.24 2.65
CA ASN A 468 9.26 -18.92 3.92
C ASN A 468 8.16 -18.73 4.99
N ASN A 469 6.98 -18.28 4.57
CA ASN A 469 5.84 -18.05 5.44
C ASN A 469 4.64 -18.88 4.93
N PRO A 470 4.40 -20.09 5.50
CA PRO A 470 3.35 -20.99 5.03
C PRO A 470 1.98 -20.40 5.35
N GLY A 471 1.11 -20.37 4.35
CA GLY A 471 -0.18 -19.72 4.45
C GLY A 471 -0.76 -19.29 3.12
N VAL A 472 -1.82 -18.48 3.22
CA VAL A 472 -2.54 -17.90 2.08
C VAL A 472 -2.36 -16.39 2.16
N TRP A 473 -1.78 -15.80 1.11
CA TRP A 473 -1.31 -14.42 1.11
C TRP A 473 -1.86 -13.67 -0.09
N PHE A 474 -2.51 -12.54 0.17
CA PHE A 474 -3.09 -11.70 -0.87
C PHE A 474 -2.01 -10.81 -1.50
N MET A 475 -2.00 -10.71 -2.82
CA MET A 475 -1.21 -9.72 -3.54
C MET A 475 -2.15 -8.88 -4.39
N HIS A 476 -2.13 -7.55 -4.22
CA HIS A 476 -3.08 -6.68 -4.89
C HIS A 476 -2.53 -5.27 -5.13
N CYS A 477 -3.16 -4.55 -6.06
CA CYS A 477 -2.94 -3.11 -6.19
C CYS A 477 -3.49 -2.39 -4.96
N HIS A 478 -2.83 -1.38 -4.42
CA HIS A 478 -3.31 -0.62 -3.26
C HIS A 478 -4.16 0.61 -3.64
N PHE A 479 -4.54 0.73 -4.92
CA PHE A 479 -5.66 1.58 -5.30
C PHE A 479 -6.95 0.83 -5.09
N GLU A 480 -7.84 1.36 -4.25
CA GLU A 480 -9.04 0.64 -3.84
C GLU A 480 -9.94 0.28 -5.03
N ARG A 481 -10.11 1.21 -5.98
CA ARG A 481 -10.88 0.94 -7.19
C ARG A 481 -10.31 -0.21 -8.03
N HIS A 482 -8.98 -0.35 -8.07
CA HIS A 482 -8.35 -1.45 -8.82
C HIS A 482 -8.58 -2.80 -8.13
N VAL A 483 -8.56 -2.87 -6.80
CA VAL A 483 -8.90 -4.10 -6.07
C VAL A 483 -10.36 -4.46 -6.29
N SER A 484 -11.27 -3.49 -6.20
CA SER A 484 -12.70 -3.69 -6.48
C SER A 484 -12.94 -4.17 -7.92
N TRP A 485 -12.13 -3.72 -8.87
CA TRP A 485 -12.15 -4.18 -10.25
C TRP A 485 -11.44 -5.53 -10.49
N GLY A 486 -10.76 -6.09 -9.49
CA GLY A 486 -10.15 -7.42 -9.52
C GLY A 486 -8.65 -7.47 -9.81
N MET A 487 -7.90 -6.37 -9.64
CA MET A 487 -6.43 -6.36 -9.69
C MET A 487 -5.83 -6.94 -8.41
N GLY A 488 -5.98 -8.24 -8.24
CA GLY A 488 -5.40 -9.02 -7.17
C GLY A 488 -5.22 -10.47 -7.56
N MET A 489 -4.45 -11.19 -6.76
CA MET A 489 -4.27 -12.63 -6.85
C MET A 489 -3.81 -13.17 -5.50
N VAL A 490 -3.80 -14.49 -5.34
CA VAL A 490 -3.46 -15.14 -4.08
C VAL A 490 -2.28 -16.07 -4.29
N PHE A 491 -1.26 -15.93 -3.44
CA PHE A 491 -0.22 -16.94 -3.26
C PHE A 491 -0.63 -17.90 -2.14
N ILE A 492 -0.48 -19.20 -2.38
CA ILE A 492 -0.48 -20.20 -1.30
C ILE A 492 0.93 -20.75 -1.17
N VAL A 493 1.51 -20.57 0.01
CA VAL A 493 2.83 -21.11 0.34
C VAL A 493 2.62 -22.36 1.16
N ARG A 494 3.08 -23.49 0.62
CA ARG A 494 2.92 -24.80 1.27
C ARG A 494 3.68 -24.87 2.59
N ASP A 495 3.27 -25.81 3.43
CA ASP A 495 4.04 -26.22 4.60
C ASP A 495 5.41 -26.79 4.19
N GLY A 496 6.44 -26.44 4.96
CA GLY A 496 7.74 -27.09 4.92
C GLY A 496 7.79 -28.42 5.69
N PRO A 497 8.94 -29.12 5.60
CA PRO A 497 9.17 -30.37 6.33
C PRO A 497 9.23 -30.19 7.86
N GLY A 498 9.75 -29.06 8.35
CA GLY A 498 9.94 -28.76 9.78
C GLY A 498 8.64 -28.47 10.52
N ARG A 499 8.64 -28.60 11.86
CA ARG A 499 7.47 -28.28 12.70
C ARG A 499 7.21 -26.76 12.76
N ASP A 500 8.29 -25.98 12.73
CA ASP A 500 8.31 -24.53 12.67
C ASP A 500 8.08 -23.99 11.25
N GLU A 501 7.95 -24.86 10.25
CA GLU A 501 7.72 -24.51 8.84
C GLU A 501 6.27 -24.79 8.42
N LYS A 502 5.37 -25.01 9.38
CA LYS A 502 3.95 -25.30 9.14
C LYS A 502 3.05 -24.15 9.56
N MET A 503 2.00 -23.93 8.79
CA MET A 503 0.94 -23.01 9.14
C MET A 503 0.28 -23.44 10.46
N LEU A 504 0.05 -22.49 11.35
CA LEU A 504 -0.61 -22.74 12.63
C LEU A 504 -2.11 -23.00 12.43
N PRO A 505 -2.76 -23.75 13.34
CA PRO A 505 -4.20 -24.00 13.24
C PRO A 505 -5.03 -22.71 13.43
N PRO A 506 -6.27 -22.68 12.91
CA PRO A 506 -7.17 -21.55 13.06
C PRO A 506 -7.57 -21.33 14.52
N PRO A 507 -7.86 -20.08 14.92
CA PRO A 507 -8.49 -19.82 16.20
C PRO A 507 -9.94 -20.33 16.22
N PRO A 508 -10.48 -20.67 17.41
CA PRO A 508 -11.82 -21.25 17.53
C PRO A 508 -12.96 -20.28 17.21
N ASP A 509 -12.70 -18.97 17.26
CA ASP A 509 -13.65 -17.88 17.00
C ASP A 509 -13.55 -17.33 15.56
N MET A 510 -13.01 -18.11 14.61
CA MET A 510 -12.99 -17.72 13.20
C MET A 510 -14.41 -17.37 12.71
N PRO A 511 -14.59 -16.22 12.03
CA PRO A 511 -15.86 -15.84 11.43
C PRO A 511 -16.34 -16.91 10.43
N LEU A 512 -17.64 -17.17 10.42
CA LEU A 512 -18.23 -18.17 9.55
C LEU A 512 -18.44 -17.62 8.13
N CYS A 513 -18.23 -18.51 7.17
CA CYS A 513 -18.83 -18.50 5.85
C CYS A 513 -20.09 -19.39 5.92
#